data_AF-A0A9W9AZJ3-F1
#
_entry.id   AF-A0A9W9AZJ3-F1
#
_cell.length_a   1.000
_cell.length_b   1.000
_cell.length_c   1.000
_cell.angle_alpha   90.00
_cell.angle_beta   90.00
_cell.angle_gamma   90.00
#
_symmetry.space_group_name_H-M   'P 1'
#
loop_
_entity.id
_entity.type
_entity.pdbx_description
1 polymer ?
#
loop_
_entity_poly.entity_id
_entity_poly.type
_entity_poly.pdbx_seq_one_letter_code
_entity_poly.pdbx_strand_id
1 'polypeptide(L)'
;MPRIPTAVVRSLSRPLYASNASTVLKTAVVDKPSLAVTSLFRQPTRLPFSLLSPLSRTNFPTSYTCLRSPLAAVTPSITSLLQVRYRSFGAEYQPSQRKRKRRHGFLARKRSKGGRRILSRRLSKGRKYLSH
;
A
#
# COMPACT_ATOMS: atom_id res chain seq x y z
N MET A 1 45.90 -6.20 -8.69
CA MET A 1 44.72 -7.06 -8.41
C MET A 1 45.15 -8.14 -7.42
N PRO A 2 44.59 -8.20 -6.20
CA PRO A 2 44.97 -9.24 -5.24
C PRO A 2 44.48 -10.60 -5.75
N ARG A 3 45.37 -11.60 -5.78
CA ARG A 3 45.04 -12.98 -6.17
C ARG A 3 44.54 -13.73 -4.94
N ILE A 4 43.34 -14.30 -5.04
CA ILE A 4 42.77 -15.12 -3.96
C ILE A 4 43.50 -16.48 -3.96
N PRO A 5 43.95 -16.99 -2.80
CA PRO A 5 44.62 -18.27 -2.71
C PRO A 5 43.71 -19.43 -3.11
N THR A 6 44.24 -20.36 -3.92
CA THR A 6 43.53 -21.49 -4.53
C THR A 6 42.91 -22.45 -3.50
N ALA A 7 43.47 -22.50 -2.28
CA ALA A 7 42.91 -23.27 -1.16
C ALA A 7 41.48 -22.82 -0.79
N VAL A 8 41.20 -21.52 -0.88
CA VAL A 8 39.87 -20.95 -0.57
C VAL A 8 38.86 -21.30 -1.65
N VAL A 9 39.27 -21.36 -2.92
CA VAL A 9 38.40 -21.78 -4.02
C VAL A 9 38.00 -23.25 -3.86
N ARG A 10 38.94 -24.11 -3.40
CA ARG A 10 38.68 -25.55 -3.24
C ARG A 10 37.70 -25.86 -2.11
N SER A 11 37.71 -25.12 -1.00
CA SER A 11 36.77 -25.33 0.10
C SER A 11 35.34 -24.92 -0.25
N LEU A 12 35.16 -23.88 -1.06
CA LEU A 12 33.84 -23.42 -1.53
C LEU A 12 33.24 -24.30 -2.63
N SER A 13 34.07 -25.08 -3.33
CA SER A 13 33.65 -25.95 -4.44
C SER A 13 33.20 -27.36 -4.02
N ARG A 14 33.22 -27.73 -2.73
CA ARG A 14 32.77 -29.06 -2.31
C ARG A 14 31.23 -29.16 -2.36
N PRO A 15 30.64 -30.01 -3.22
CA PRO A 15 29.20 -30.23 -3.20
C PRO A 15 28.81 -30.94 -1.89
N LEU A 16 27.73 -30.47 -1.26
CA LEU A 16 27.12 -31.15 -0.11
C LEU A 16 26.59 -32.51 -0.60
N TYR A 17 27.28 -33.59 -0.23
CA TYR A 17 26.73 -34.94 -0.36
C TYR A 17 25.58 -35.05 0.65
N ALA A 18 24.35 -34.98 0.17
CA ALA A 18 23.16 -35.19 0.99
C ALA A 18 23.10 -36.67 1.39
N SER A 19 23.43 -36.97 2.64
CA SER A 19 23.09 -38.26 3.24
C SER A 19 21.58 -38.26 3.52
N ASN A 20 20.84 -39.01 2.71
CA ASN A 20 19.44 -39.31 2.96
C ASN A 20 19.34 -40.26 4.17
N ALA A 21 19.22 -39.71 5.36
CA ALA A 21 18.80 -40.45 6.54
C ALA A 21 17.27 -40.41 6.65
N SER A 22 16.61 -41.33 5.97
CA SER A 22 15.21 -41.66 6.21
C SER A 22 15.11 -42.50 7.49
N THR A 23 14.77 -41.87 8.61
CA THR A 23 14.43 -42.59 9.85
C THR A 23 13.06 -42.15 10.36
N VAL A 24 12.08 -43.00 10.02
CA VAL A 24 11.04 -43.54 10.90
C VAL A 24 10.22 -42.55 11.76
N LEU A 25 8.93 -42.52 11.43
CA LEU A 25 7.84 -42.01 12.24
C LEU A 25 7.93 -42.51 13.69
N LYS A 26 8.02 -41.61 14.66
CA LYS A 26 7.57 -41.86 16.03
C LYS A 26 6.43 -40.90 16.35
N THR A 27 5.24 -41.47 16.36
CA THR A 27 4.06 -40.91 17.02
C THR A 27 4.37 -40.75 18.50
N ALA A 28 4.39 -39.51 18.99
CA ALA A 28 4.34 -39.21 20.40
C ALA A 28 3.17 -38.26 20.63
N VAL A 29 2.14 -38.83 21.25
CA VAL A 29 1.05 -38.13 21.92
C VAL A 29 1.68 -37.10 22.87
N VAL A 30 1.35 -35.83 22.67
CA VAL A 30 1.64 -34.77 23.64
C VAL A 30 0.32 -34.10 23.98
N ASP A 31 0.05 -34.11 25.27
CA ASP A 31 -1.15 -33.64 25.93
C ASP A 31 -1.54 -32.22 25.53
N LYS A 32 -2.86 -32.02 25.45
CA LYS A 32 -3.50 -30.73 25.25
C LYS A 32 -3.29 -29.88 26.51
N PRO A 33 -2.63 -28.70 26.46
CA PRO A 33 -2.84 -27.71 27.50
C PRO A 33 -4.18 -27.01 27.23
N SER A 34 -5.18 -27.35 28.05
CA SER A 34 -6.38 -26.55 28.27
C SER A 34 -5.97 -25.20 28.84
N LEU A 35 -5.73 -24.20 27.98
CA LEU A 35 -5.62 -22.81 28.40
C LEU A 35 -6.99 -22.15 28.25
N ALA A 36 -7.67 -22.05 29.39
CA ALA A 36 -8.85 -21.21 29.56
C ALA A 36 -8.50 -19.78 29.17
N VAL A 37 -9.12 -19.27 28.10
CA VAL A 37 -9.06 -17.86 27.74
C VAL A 37 -10.34 -17.21 28.23
N THR A 38 -10.20 -16.42 29.28
CA THR A 38 -11.22 -15.52 29.82
C THR A 38 -11.75 -14.59 28.74
N SER A 39 -13.04 -14.72 28.42
CA SER A 39 -13.77 -13.83 27.53
C SER A 39 -14.16 -12.55 28.26
N LEU A 40 -13.34 -11.50 28.15
CA LEU A 40 -13.75 -10.15 28.50
C LEU A 40 -13.31 -9.18 27.40
N PHE A 41 -13.99 -9.21 26.26
CA PHE A 41 -13.99 -8.09 25.33
C PHE A 41 -15.42 -7.75 24.90
N ARG A 42 -16.01 -6.94 25.78
CA ARG A 42 -16.92 -5.80 25.54
C ARG A 42 -17.40 -5.62 24.10
N GLN A 43 -18.72 -5.72 23.93
CA GLN A 43 -19.44 -5.32 22.73
C GLN A 43 -19.16 -3.84 22.38
N PRO A 44 -18.93 -3.48 21.10
CA PRO A 44 -19.07 -2.11 20.67
C PRO A 44 -20.56 -1.81 20.47
N THR A 45 -21.09 -0.94 21.32
CA THR A 45 -22.41 -0.32 21.16
C THR A 45 -22.45 0.43 19.83
N ARG A 46 -23.33 0.01 18.92
CA ARG A 46 -23.69 0.77 17.72
C ARG A 46 -24.52 1.96 18.16
N LEU A 47 -23.92 3.15 18.18
CA LEU A 47 -24.69 4.38 18.30
C LEU A 47 -25.33 4.67 16.93
N PRO A 48 -26.66 4.88 16.85
CA PRO A 48 -27.30 5.33 15.63
C PRO A 48 -26.85 6.77 15.37
N PHE A 49 -26.29 7.03 14.20
CA PHE A 49 -26.02 8.39 13.72
C PHE A 49 -27.37 9.10 13.57
N SER A 50 -27.71 9.92 14.56
CA SER A 50 -28.87 10.79 14.55
C SER A 50 -28.69 11.87 13.49
N LEU A 51 -29.79 12.08 12.78
CA LEU A 51 -30.00 13.01 11.69
C LEU A 51 -29.64 14.44 12.15
N LEU A 52 -28.69 15.09 11.48
CA LEU A 52 -28.52 16.54 11.61
C LEU A 52 -29.54 17.23 10.71
N SER A 53 -30.44 17.93 11.38
CA SER A 53 -31.49 18.81 10.85
C SER A 53 -30.92 19.92 9.96
N PRO A 54 -31.65 20.39 8.94
CA PRO A 54 -31.25 21.54 8.13
C PRO A 54 -31.40 22.83 8.94
N LEU A 55 -30.36 23.67 8.93
CA LEU A 55 -30.37 25.00 9.52
C LEU A 55 -31.32 25.91 8.72
N SER A 56 -32.29 26.49 9.42
CA SER A 56 -33.29 27.41 8.89
C SER A 56 -32.64 28.62 8.21
N ARG A 57 -32.95 28.78 6.92
CA ARG A 57 -32.57 29.92 6.08
C ARG A 57 -33.40 31.13 6.52
N THR A 58 -32.76 32.19 6.99
CA THR A 58 -33.43 33.46 7.28
C THR A 58 -33.81 34.15 5.98
N ASN A 59 -35.08 34.52 5.87
CA ASN A 59 -35.61 35.40 4.83
C ASN A 59 -35.16 36.83 5.12
N PHE A 60 -34.43 37.44 4.18
CA PHE A 60 -34.34 38.90 4.09
C PHE A 60 -35.00 39.33 2.79
N PRO A 61 -36.16 40.02 2.83
CA PRO A 61 -36.68 40.70 1.67
C PRO A 61 -35.98 42.05 1.60
N THR A 62 -35.22 42.29 0.54
CA THR A 62 -34.77 43.64 0.24
C THR A 62 -35.27 43.99 -1.15
N SER A 63 -36.45 44.60 -1.13
CA SER A 63 -37.04 45.35 -2.23
C SER A 63 -36.12 46.49 -2.60
N TYR A 64 -35.50 46.42 -3.78
CA TYR A 64 -34.92 47.58 -4.44
C TYR A 64 -35.36 47.60 -5.90
N THR A 65 -36.33 48.48 -6.13
CA THR A 65 -36.59 49.29 -7.33
C THR A 65 -35.90 48.90 -8.64
N CYS A 66 -36.76 48.57 -9.59
CA CYS A 66 -36.55 48.69 -11.02
C CYS A 66 -36.09 50.11 -11.41
N LEU A 67 -34.88 50.23 -11.97
CA LEU A 67 -34.58 51.27 -12.95
C LEU A 67 -33.75 50.66 -14.07
N ARG A 68 -34.38 50.62 -15.23
CA ARG A 68 -33.87 50.20 -16.51
C ARG A 68 -33.03 51.35 -17.08
N SER A 69 -31.74 51.14 -17.24
CA SER A 69 -30.88 51.97 -18.09
C SER A 69 -30.34 51.12 -19.23
N PRO A 70 -30.53 51.53 -20.51
CA PRO A 70 -30.12 50.76 -21.66
C PRO A 70 -28.70 51.13 -22.14
N LEU A 71 -28.08 50.15 -22.80
CA LEU A 71 -26.99 50.24 -23.78
C LEU A 71 -25.57 50.66 -23.35
N ALA A 72 -24.66 49.71 -23.66
CA ALA A 72 -23.36 49.91 -24.31
C ALA A 72 -22.17 50.43 -23.47
N ALA A 73 -21.51 49.49 -22.80
CA ALA A 73 -20.05 49.40 -22.85
C ALA A 73 -19.66 47.91 -22.78
N VAL A 74 -19.60 47.26 -23.94
CA VAL A 74 -19.02 45.92 -24.07
C VAL A 74 -17.52 46.05 -23.80
N THR A 75 -17.10 45.79 -22.57
CA THR A 75 -15.69 45.52 -22.25
C THR A 75 -15.44 44.03 -22.52
N PRO A 76 -14.62 43.66 -23.53
CA PRO A 76 -14.27 42.27 -23.76
C PRO A 76 -13.15 41.85 -22.80
N SER A 77 -13.38 41.96 -21.49
CA SER A 77 -12.30 41.76 -20.50
C SER A 77 -12.59 40.72 -19.43
N ILE A 78 -13.82 40.18 -19.36
CA ILE A 78 -14.21 39.27 -18.25
C ILE A 78 -14.13 37.79 -18.64
N THR A 79 -14.06 37.45 -19.93
CA THR A 79 -13.95 36.04 -20.37
C THR A 79 -12.53 35.47 -20.31
N SER A 80 -11.49 36.29 -20.10
CA SER A 80 -10.09 35.80 -20.03
C SER A 80 -9.64 35.36 -18.62
N LEU A 81 -10.41 35.65 -17.56
CA LEU A 81 -9.98 35.39 -16.18
C LEU A 81 -10.54 34.09 -15.56
N LEU A 82 -11.35 33.32 -16.26
CA LEU A 82 -11.75 31.98 -15.80
C LEU A 82 -10.84 30.92 -16.45
N GLN A 83 -9.59 30.84 -15.99
CA GLN A 83 -8.71 29.74 -16.35
C GLN A 83 -9.33 28.40 -15.90
N VAL A 84 -9.71 27.56 -16.87
CA VAL A 84 -10.08 26.16 -16.62
C VAL A 84 -8.82 25.40 -16.21
N ARG A 85 -8.68 25.10 -14.92
CA ARG A 85 -7.57 24.27 -14.42
C ARG A 85 -7.95 22.79 -14.46
N TYR A 86 -7.22 22.01 -15.24
CA TYR A 86 -7.28 20.55 -15.19
C TYR A 86 -6.75 20.05 -13.84
N ARG A 87 -7.26 18.90 -13.37
CA ARG A 87 -6.79 18.29 -12.10
C ARG A 87 -5.28 18.02 -12.17
N SER A 88 -4.54 18.51 -11.18
CA SER A 88 -3.15 18.12 -10.99
C SER A 88 -3.08 16.69 -10.46
N PHE A 89 -2.59 15.77 -11.27
CA PHE A 89 -2.14 14.45 -10.82
C PHE A 89 -0.81 14.61 -10.07
N GLY A 90 -0.57 13.79 -9.05
CA GLY A 90 0.64 13.91 -8.21
C GLY A 90 0.52 13.34 -6.80
N ALA A 91 -0.70 13.00 -6.35
CA ALA A 91 -0.96 12.40 -5.04
C ALA A 91 -1.10 10.87 -5.08
N GLU A 92 -0.71 10.21 -6.18
CA GLU A 92 -0.90 8.77 -6.38
C GLU A 92 -0.07 7.94 -5.42
N TYR A 93 1.16 8.39 -5.13
CA TYR A 93 2.04 7.73 -4.18
C TYR A 93 1.77 8.24 -2.76
N GLN A 94 0.93 7.49 -2.04
CA GLN A 94 0.77 7.66 -0.59
C GLN A 94 1.64 6.61 0.14
N PRO A 95 2.76 7.02 0.77
CA PRO A 95 3.75 6.10 1.30
C PRO A 95 3.17 5.30 2.46
N SER A 96 3.19 3.97 2.33
CA SER A 96 2.79 3.08 3.42
C SER A 96 3.63 1.80 3.41
N GLN A 97 4.41 1.61 4.48
CA GLN A 97 5.36 0.50 4.57
C GLN A 97 4.68 -0.87 4.50
N ARG A 98 3.52 -1.01 5.17
CA ARG A 98 2.71 -2.23 5.11
C ARG A 98 2.28 -2.57 3.68
N LYS A 99 1.77 -1.60 2.92
CA LYS A 99 1.36 -1.84 1.52
C LYS A 99 2.59 -2.15 0.65
N ARG A 100 3.69 -1.40 0.82
CA ARG A 100 4.95 -1.59 0.09
C ARG A 100 5.50 -3.01 0.25
N LYS A 101 5.62 -3.51 1.49
CA LYS A 101 6.17 -4.85 1.76
C LYS A 101 5.21 -5.98 1.35
N ARG A 102 3.89 -5.79 1.47
CA ARG A 102 2.89 -6.77 1.00
C ARG A 102 2.86 -6.90 -0.53
N ARG A 103 2.93 -5.79 -1.26
CA ARG A 103 2.81 -5.79 -2.73
C ARG A 103 4.15 -6.06 -3.42
N HIS A 104 5.24 -5.53 -2.88
CA HIS A 104 6.52 -5.51 -3.57
C HIS A 104 7.68 -6.11 -2.77
N GLY A 105 7.43 -6.67 -1.58
CA GLY A 105 8.45 -7.31 -0.76
C GLY A 105 8.89 -8.67 -1.28
N PHE A 106 10.00 -9.17 -0.73
CA PHE A 106 10.62 -10.43 -1.17
C PHE A 106 9.68 -11.64 -1.06
N LEU A 107 8.95 -11.77 0.05
CA LEU A 107 7.99 -12.87 0.25
C LEU A 107 6.87 -12.85 -0.79
N ALA A 108 6.39 -11.66 -1.17
CA ALA A 108 5.37 -11.51 -2.20
C ALA A 108 5.87 -11.99 -3.57
N ARG A 109 7.16 -11.77 -3.88
CA ARG A 109 7.79 -12.27 -5.10
C ARG A 109 8.04 -13.79 -5.03
N LYS A 110 8.49 -14.31 -3.90
CA LYS A 110 8.77 -15.76 -3.74
C LYS A 110 7.51 -16.62 -3.89
N ARG A 111 6.35 -16.13 -3.46
CA ARG A 111 5.08 -16.88 -3.48
C ARG A 111 4.65 -17.33 -4.88
N SER A 112 4.70 -16.44 -5.88
CA SER A 112 4.21 -16.75 -7.23
C SER A 112 5.31 -17.27 -8.16
N LYS A 113 4.95 -18.05 -9.19
CA LYS A 113 5.89 -18.50 -10.23
C LYS A 113 6.52 -17.31 -10.98
N GLY A 114 5.71 -16.30 -11.31
CA GLY A 114 6.18 -15.07 -11.97
C GLY A 114 7.14 -14.27 -11.09
N GLY A 115 6.84 -14.15 -9.78
CA GLY A 115 7.72 -13.43 -8.86
C GLY A 115 9.07 -14.13 -8.64
N ARG A 116 9.11 -15.47 -8.61
CA ARG A 116 10.36 -16.24 -8.60
C ARG A 116 11.22 -15.95 -9.84
N ARG A 117 10.62 -15.91 -11.04
CA ARG A 117 11.32 -15.53 -12.28
C ARG A 117 11.90 -14.11 -12.21
N ILE A 118 11.16 -13.16 -11.62
CA ILE A 118 11.65 -11.79 -11.40
C ILE A 118 12.90 -11.81 -10.50
N LEU A 119 12.86 -12.56 -9.39
CA LEU A 119 14.02 -12.67 -8.49
C LEU A 119 15.23 -13.27 -9.20
N SER A 120 15.07 -14.37 -9.94
CA SER A 120 16.15 -14.99 -10.72
C SER A 120 16.77 -14.03 -11.74
N ARG A 121 15.94 -13.26 -12.47
CA ARG A 121 16.43 -12.24 -13.42
C ARG A 121 17.19 -11.10 -12.74
N ARG A 122 16.73 -10.68 -11.56
CA ARG A 122 17.38 -9.61 -10.79
C ARG A 122 18.72 -10.07 -10.22
N LEU A 123 18.80 -11.32 -9.78
CA LEU A 123 20.03 -12.00 -9.37
C LEU A 123 21.01 -12.12 -10.53
N SER A 124 20.57 -12.63 -11.67
CA SER A 124 21.46 -12.78 -12.85
C SER A 124 21.99 -11.44 -13.36
N LYS A 125 21.23 -10.36 -13.20
CA LYS A 125 21.67 -8.99 -13.50
C LYS A 125 22.60 -8.39 -12.43
N GLY A 126 22.74 -9.01 -11.26
CA GLY A 126 23.57 -8.49 -10.16
C GLY A 126 23.00 -7.26 -9.46
N ARG A 127 21.67 -7.12 -9.36
CA ARG A 127 21.07 -5.98 -8.64
C ARG A 127 21.37 -6.09 -7.13
N LYS A 128 21.93 -5.03 -6.53
CA LYS A 128 22.21 -4.92 -5.07
C LYS A 128 20.99 -5.26 -4.21
N TYR A 129 19.80 -4.83 -4.63
CA TYR A 129 18.54 -5.11 -3.95
C TYR A 129 17.57 -5.85 -4.88
N LEU A 130 17.09 -7.03 -4.46
CA LEU A 130 16.19 -7.84 -5.28
C LEU A 130 14.72 -7.45 -5.15
N SER A 131 14.30 -6.96 -3.99
CA SER A 131 12.93 -6.54 -3.71
C SER A 131 12.93 -5.47 -2.63
N HIS A 132 11.76 -4.86 -2.40
CA HIS A 132 11.53 -3.89 -1.34
C HIS A 132 11.59 -4.49 0.07
#